data_AF-A0A2H0MN51-F1
#
_entry.id   AF-A0A2H0MN51-F1
#
_cell.length_a   1.000
_cell.length_b   1.000
_cell.length_c   1.000
_cell.angle_alpha   90.00
_cell.angle_beta   90.00
_cell.angle_gamma   90.00
#
_symmetry.space_group_name_H-M   'P 1'
#
loop_
_entity.id
_entity.type
_entity.pdbx_description
1 polymer ?
#
loop_
_entity_poly.entity_id
_entity_poly.type
_entity_poly.pdbx_seq_one_letter_code
_entity_poly.pdbx_strand_id
1 'polypeptide(L)'
;ICRERGAKVLLTGMKIPPNYGEPYSRDFEGVFHRLAKQFDLPFIPFFLDGVAAHRDLTQADGIHPLGPGYSIVVETVWKSLEPLLKKKSG
;
A
#
# COMPACT_ATOMS: atom_id res chain seq x y z
N ILE A 1 -8.23 18.02 -1.12
CA ILE A 1 -7.55 18.00 -2.43
C ILE A 1 -8.08 16.92 -3.39
N CYS A 2 -7.75 15.62 -3.25
CA CYS A 2 -8.12 14.61 -4.28
C CYS A 2 -9.63 14.58 -4.59
N ARG A 3 -10.48 14.50 -3.55
CA ARG A 3 -11.94 14.53 -3.69
C ARG A 3 -12.46 15.83 -4.32
N GLU A 4 -11.95 16.97 -3.88
CA GLU A 4 -12.34 18.29 -4.41
C GLU A 4 -11.96 18.45 -5.89
N ARG A 5 -10.92 17.74 -6.33
CA ARG A 5 -10.44 17.76 -7.72
C ARG A 5 -10.97 16.59 -8.56
N GLY A 6 -11.88 15.78 -8.03
CA GLY A 6 -12.44 14.62 -8.74
C GLY A 6 -11.41 13.56 -9.13
N ALA A 7 -10.28 13.47 -8.41
CA ALA A 7 -9.26 12.47 -8.69
C ALA A 7 -9.73 11.08 -8.29
N LYS A 8 -9.46 10.07 -9.14
CA LYS A 8 -9.58 8.67 -8.76
C LYS A 8 -8.46 8.33 -7.76
N VAL A 9 -8.81 7.71 -6.64
CA VAL A 9 -7.87 7.37 -5.57
C VAL A 9 -7.77 5.85 -5.45
N LEU A 10 -6.54 5.33 -5.49
CA LEU A 10 -6.18 4.01 -4.99
C LEU A 10 -5.45 4.22 -3.66
N LEU A 11 -5.99 3.69 -2.57
CA LEU A 11 -5.36 3.78 -1.26
C LEU A 11 -4.44 2.58 -1.04
N THR A 12 -3.26 2.81 -0.50
CA THR A 12 -2.37 1.75 -0.03
C THR A 12 -2.25 1.82 1.49
N GLY A 13 -2.24 0.66 2.13
CA GLY A 13 -2.04 0.50 3.57
C GLY A 13 -0.57 0.35 3.92
N MET A 14 -0.26 0.65 5.17
CA MET A 14 1.07 0.51 5.74
C MET A 14 1.01 -0.26 7.05
N LYS A 15 2.09 -1.00 7.31
CA LYS A 15 2.40 -1.59 8.62
C LYS A 15 3.59 -0.87 9.22
N ILE A 16 3.66 -0.84 10.55
CA ILE A 16 4.80 -0.30 11.28
C ILE A 16 5.66 -1.47 11.81
N PRO A 17 6.99 -1.30 11.97
CA PRO A 17 7.84 -2.32 12.56
C PRO A 17 7.34 -2.79 13.95
N PRO A 18 7.61 -4.05 14.34
CA PRO A 18 7.00 -4.67 15.53
C PRO A 18 7.52 -4.11 16.87
N ASN A 19 8.55 -3.27 16.85
CA ASN A 19 9.16 -2.69 18.05
C ASN A 19 8.28 -1.64 18.76
N TYR A 20 7.11 -1.29 18.22
CA TYR A 20 6.14 -0.38 18.83
C TYR A 20 5.05 -1.10 19.64
N GLY A 21 5.06 -2.43 19.65
CA GLY A 21 4.08 -3.25 20.35
C GLY A 21 2.82 -3.55 19.52
N GLU A 22 2.27 -4.73 19.73
CA GLU A 22 1.16 -5.27 18.95
C GLU A 22 -0.11 -4.37 18.94
N PRO A 23 -0.54 -3.75 20.07
CA PRO A 23 -1.71 -2.88 20.05
C PRO A 23 -1.53 -1.69 19.12
N TYR A 24 -0.38 -1.03 19.17
CA TYR A 24 -0.08 0.12 18.32
C TYR A 24 -0.01 -0.30 16.85
N SER A 25 0.64 -1.42 16.53
CA SER A 25 0.72 -1.92 15.16
C SER A 25 -0.66 -2.20 14.55
N ARG A 26 -1.57 -2.81 15.31
CA ARG A 26 -2.96 -3.04 14.87
C ARG A 26 -3.74 -1.75 14.67
N ASP A 27 -3.61 -0.79 15.59
CA ASP A 27 -4.32 0.48 15.48
C ASP A 27 -3.84 1.29 14.28
N PHE A 28 -2.53 1.28 14.02
CA PHE A 28 -1.90 1.90 12.87
C PHE A 28 -2.39 1.30 11.55
N GLU A 29 -2.33 -0.03 11.40
CA GLU A 29 -2.87 -0.72 10.22
C GLU A 29 -4.38 -0.43 10.05
N GLY A 30 -5.12 -0.43 11.15
CA GLY A 30 -6.55 -0.16 11.19
C GLY A 30 -6.96 1.22 10.67
N VAL A 31 -6.09 2.24 10.74
CA VAL A 31 -6.37 3.57 10.16
C VAL A 31 -6.62 3.46 8.66
N PHE A 32 -5.77 2.74 7.93
CA PHE A 32 -5.87 2.60 6.47
C PHE A 32 -7.13 1.83 6.06
N HIS A 33 -7.45 0.75 6.78
CA HIS A 33 -8.69 -0.01 6.55
C HIS A 33 -9.94 0.83 6.78
N ARG A 34 -9.98 1.64 7.86
CA ARG A 34 -11.10 2.53 8.14
C ARG A 34 -11.25 3.59 7.06
N LEU A 35 -10.16 4.18 6.59
CA LEU A 35 -10.18 5.17 5.50
C LEU A 35 -10.67 4.56 4.19
N ALA A 36 -10.17 3.37 3.81
CA ALA A 36 -10.63 2.66 2.62
C ALA A 36 -12.15 2.44 2.64
N LYS A 37 -12.68 1.96 3.77
CA LYS A 37 -14.12 1.73 3.94
C LYS A 37 -14.93 3.03 3.97
N GLN A 38 -14.47 4.03 4.73
CA GLN A 38 -15.18 5.30 4.90
C GLN A 38 -15.37 6.04 3.58
N PHE A 39 -14.39 5.94 2.68
CA PHE A 39 -14.38 6.65 1.40
C PHE A 39 -14.68 5.75 0.20
N ASP A 40 -15.04 4.48 0.43
CA ASP A 40 -15.30 3.47 -0.62
C ASP A 40 -14.19 3.41 -1.68
N LEU A 41 -12.95 3.26 -1.22
CA LEU A 41 -11.76 3.31 -2.07
C LEU A 41 -11.28 1.91 -2.45
N PRO A 42 -10.82 1.70 -3.70
CA PRO A 42 -9.90 0.62 -4.02
C PRO A 42 -8.71 0.64 -3.06
N PHE A 43 -8.34 -0.53 -2.55
CA PHE A 43 -7.41 -0.63 -1.42
C PHE A 43 -6.41 -1.78 -1.57
N ILE A 44 -5.13 -1.48 -1.37
CA ILE A 44 -4.06 -2.46 -1.19
C ILE A 44 -3.74 -2.53 0.31
N PRO A 45 -3.95 -3.66 1.00
CA PRO A 45 -3.77 -3.74 2.46
C PRO A 45 -2.36 -3.40 2.95
N PHE A 46 -1.33 -3.77 2.19
CA PHE A 46 0.05 -3.47 2.55
C PHE A 46 0.89 -3.17 1.31
N PHE A 47 1.48 -1.97 1.27
CA PHE A 47 2.27 -1.49 0.13
C PHE A 47 3.54 -2.30 -0.14
N LEU A 48 4.18 -2.83 0.91
CA LEU A 48 5.43 -3.59 0.82
C LEU A 48 5.21 -5.10 0.95
N ASP A 49 4.02 -5.58 0.60
CA ASP A 49 3.69 -7.00 0.65
C ASP A 49 4.64 -7.81 -0.26
N GLY A 50 5.18 -8.90 0.27
CA GLY A 50 6.23 -9.70 -0.39
C GLY A 50 7.62 -9.04 -0.49
N VAL A 51 7.84 -7.87 0.13
CA VAL A 51 9.13 -7.15 0.08
C VAL A 51 9.70 -6.88 1.46
N ALA A 52 8.90 -6.34 2.39
CA ALA A 52 9.39 -6.04 3.74
C ALA A 52 9.91 -7.31 4.44
N ALA A 53 10.99 -7.16 5.22
CA ALA A 53 11.71 -8.23 5.92
C ALA A 53 12.44 -9.27 5.04
N HIS A 54 12.45 -9.11 3.71
CA HIS A 54 13.25 -9.94 2.80
C HIS A 54 14.61 -9.28 2.55
N ARG A 55 15.68 -9.80 3.16
CA ARG A 55 17.02 -9.18 3.16
C ARG A 55 17.66 -9.05 1.78
N ASP A 56 17.24 -9.87 0.82
CA ASP A 56 17.64 -9.82 -0.59
C ASP A 56 16.89 -8.75 -1.39
N LEU A 57 15.77 -8.26 -0.86
CA LEU A 57 14.89 -7.27 -1.48
C LEU A 57 14.93 -5.90 -0.80
N THR A 58 15.56 -5.78 0.36
CA THR A 58 15.58 -4.55 1.17
C THR A 58 16.98 -4.12 1.59
N GLN A 59 17.14 -2.84 1.90
CA GLN A 59 18.31 -2.28 2.58
C GLN A 59 18.46 -2.91 3.99
N ALA A 60 19.55 -2.55 4.68
CA ALA A 60 19.92 -3.12 5.97
C ALA A 60 18.84 -2.96 7.06
N ASP A 61 17.96 -1.95 6.93
CA ASP A 61 16.83 -1.72 7.84
C ASP A 61 15.64 -2.68 7.64
N GLY A 62 15.64 -3.48 6.58
CA GLY A 62 14.58 -4.47 6.34
C GLY A 62 13.28 -3.90 5.76
N ILE A 63 13.19 -2.61 5.45
CA ILE A 63 11.94 -1.98 4.97
C ILE A 63 12.10 -1.13 3.71
N HIS A 64 13.28 -0.55 3.45
CA HIS A 64 13.49 0.20 2.21
C HIS A 64 13.86 -0.74 1.08
N PRO A 65 13.07 -0.84 -0.01
CA PRO A 65 13.37 -1.79 -1.08
C PRO A 65 14.68 -1.47 -1.81
N LEU A 66 15.36 -2.52 -2.26
CA LEU A 66 16.40 -2.47 -3.30
C LEU A 66 15.73 -2.52 -4.69
N GLY A 67 16.52 -2.41 -5.76
CA GLY A 67 16.01 -2.48 -7.14
C GLY A 67 15.04 -3.66 -7.39
N PRO A 68 15.41 -4.91 -7.06
CA PRO A 68 14.49 -6.06 -7.17
C PRO A 68 13.23 -5.95 -6.32
N GLY A 69 13.34 -5.41 -5.10
CA GLY A 69 12.19 -5.17 -4.23
C GLY A 69 11.22 -4.13 -4.81
N TYR A 70 11.75 -3.05 -5.41
CA TYR A 70 10.91 -2.07 -6.11
C TYR A 70 10.15 -2.65 -7.30
N SER A 71 10.74 -3.60 -8.03
CA SER A 71 10.01 -4.31 -9.10
C SER A 71 8.75 -5.02 -8.56
N ILE A 72 8.85 -5.66 -7.38
CA ILE A 72 7.71 -6.33 -6.73
C ILE A 72 6.67 -5.32 -6.24
N VAL A 73 7.11 -4.20 -5.66
CA VAL A 73 6.21 -3.10 -5.25
C VAL A 73 5.42 -2.57 -6.46
N VAL A 74 6.10 -2.35 -7.59
CA VAL A 74 5.45 -1.88 -8.83
C VAL A 74 4.40 -2.88 -9.30
N GLU A 75 4.71 -4.18 -9.35
CA GLU A 75 3.75 -5.23 -9.74
C GLU A 75 2.54 -5.27 -8.80
N THR A 76 2.76 -5.11 -7.50
CA THR A 76 1.69 -5.09 -6.48
C THR A 76 0.74 -3.91 -6.71
N VAL A 77 1.29 -2.71 -6.94
CA VAL A 77 0.49 -1.51 -7.25
C VAL A 77 -0.21 -1.65 -8.60
N TRP A 78 0.50 -2.12 -9.62
CA TRP A 78 0.02 -2.18 -10.99
C TRP A 78 -1.23 -3.05 -11.13
N LYS A 79 -1.27 -4.22 -10.47
CA LYS A 79 -2.45 -5.11 -10.43
C LYS A 79 -3.74 -4.39 -9.99
N SER A 80 -3.62 -3.44 -9.07
CA SER A 80 -4.75 -2.67 -8.55
C SER A 80 -5.00 -1.37 -9.33
N LEU A 81 -3.94 -0.75 -9.85
CA LEU A 81 -4.00 0.53 -10.56
C LEU A 81 -4.47 0.37 -12.00
N GLU A 82 -3.96 -0.62 -12.73
CA GLU A 82 -4.25 -0.81 -14.16
C GLU A 82 -5.77 -0.85 -14.47
N PRO A 83 -6.61 -1.58 -13.70
CA PRO A 83 -8.06 -1.59 -13.94
C PRO A 83 -8.71 -0.21 -13.77
N LEU A 84 -8.16 0.67 -12.94
CA LEU A 84 -8.69 2.02 -12.69
C LEU A 84 -8.36 3.01 -13.81
N LEU A 85 -7.27 2.73 -14.56
CA LEU A 85 -6.81 3.54 -15.69
C LEU A 85 -7.59 3.25 -16.97
N LYS A 86 -8.12 2.02 -17.13
CA LYS A 86 -8.94 1.66 -18.28
C LYS A 86 -10.18 2.55 -18.30
N LYS A 87 -10.39 3.25 -19.42
CA LYS A 87 -11.61 4.03 -19.65
C LYS A 87 -12.78 3.05 -19.58
N LYS A 88 -13.88 3.39 -18.90
CA LYS A 88 -15.14 2.68 -19.16
C LYS A 88 -15.41 2.87 -20.65
N SER A 89 -15.30 1.80 -21.44
CA SER A 89 -15.88 1.78 -22.77
C SER A 89 -17.38 1.99 -22.56
N GLY A 90 -17.84 3.20 -22.86
CA GLY A 90 -19.25 3.47 -23.09
C GLY A 90 -19.61 3.00 -24.49
#